data_AF-A0A183B8W3-F1
#
_entry.id   AF-A0A183B8W3-F1
#
_cell.length_a   1.000
_cell.length_b   1.000
_cell.length_c   1.000
_cell.angle_alpha   90.00
_cell.angle_beta   90.00
_cell.angle_gamma   90.00
#
_symmetry.space_group_name_H-M   'P 1'
#
loop_
_entity.id
_entity.type
_entity.pdbx_description
1 polymer ?
#
loop_
_entity_poly.entity_id
_entity_poly.type
_entity_poly.pdbx_seq_one_letter_code
_entity_poly.pdbx_strand_id
1 'polypeptide(L)'
;MVLQVTLNYCVHYLLVKVEDPNTCGETNPVADETSKELLLPKDATAECKWNITTTTRRTIQLSWPTGGTQEDCVNVEGPGITEDKKEWCANVVENRLSKAYITVTRKTPKPPPEKATDIKLLYQLVNDAECSTDAAKPTEEIQSFGISKQEKITAGTACVWAFQSTTGKSLQLSLEVNPPDTKTQCVKVAYADGTSSSAAQQICGEEGKNLFTADVNKAVIVKFESPSGPSASEMKNFKVYYQLVNDNRCSDMPNPPTDKTQSFSVAKSGNIIPAGLLCAWSLPTTGGKKIRVTLDVDSTKTKNQCVTVTEVDKTKPTVVCGKEQQNKFVSTGNDVVITYGEQKTEKTDVANFKIFYQFGGWQRSLD
;
A
#
# COMPACT_ATOMS: atom_id res chain seq x y z
N MET A 1 21.59 -77.36 47.61
CA MET A 1 21.39 -75.98 48.10
C MET A 1 22.36 -75.10 47.32
N VAL A 2 21.88 -74.47 46.25
CA VAL A 2 22.72 -73.66 45.33
C VAL A 2 22.54 -72.21 45.74
N LEU A 3 23.64 -71.57 46.15
CA LEU A 3 23.67 -70.19 46.63
C LEU A 3 23.75 -69.25 45.43
N GLN A 4 22.73 -68.42 45.24
CA GLN A 4 22.60 -67.47 44.13
C GLN A 4 23.12 -66.11 44.60
N VAL A 5 24.29 -65.70 44.10
CA VAL A 5 24.89 -64.38 44.36
C VAL A 5 24.34 -63.38 43.35
N THR A 6 23.62 -62.36 43.82
CA THR A 6 23.11 -61.25 43.01
C THR A 6 24.11 -60.09 43.05
N LEU A 7 24.70 -59.75 41.90
CA LEU A 7 25.52 -58.55 41.70
C LEU A 7 24.62 -57.39 41.26
N ASN A 8 24.49 -56.37 42.10
CA ASN A 8 23.86 -55.09 41.76
C ASN A 8 24.89 -54.19 41.05
N TYR A 9 24.70 -53.98 39.74
CA TYR A 9 25.43 -52.97 38.98
C TYR A 9 24.75 -51.60 39.11
N CYS A 10 25.42 -50.65 39.75
CA CYS A 10 25.06 -49.23 39.72
C CYS A 10 25.52 -48.62 38.39
N VAL A 11 24.59 -48.38 37.46
CA VAL A 11 24.82 -47.62 36.23
C VAL A 11 24.68 -46.13 36.57
N HIS A 12 25.81 -45.42 36.68
CA HIS A 12 25.82 -43.95 36.69
C HIS A 12 25.49 -43.46 35.27
N TYR A 13 24.28 -42.94 35.08
CA TYR A 13 23.94 -42.16 33.90
C TYR A 13 24.66 -40.81 33.97
N LEU A 14 25.72 -40.64 33.18
CA LEU A 14 26.22 -39.32 32.82
C LEU A 14 25.11 -38.59 32.03
N LEU A 15 24.48 -37.61 32.68
CA LEU A 15 23.66 -36.60 32.01
C LEU A 15 24.59 -35.76 31.12
N VAL A 16 24.76 -36.17 29.87
CA VAL A 16 25.24 -35.30 28.81
C VAL A 16 24.16 -34.22 28.65
N LYS A 17 24.44 -33.00 29.11
CA LYS A 17 23.64 -31.84 28.72
C LYS A 17 23.71 -31.77 27.21
N VAL A 18 22.61 -32.11 26.55
CA VAL A 18 22.42 -31.81 25.14
C VAL A 18 22.37 -30.28 25.07
N GLU A 19 23.49 -29.66 24.70
CA GLU A 19 23.55 -28.23 24.41
C GLU A 19 22.49 -27.92 23.36
N ASP A 20 21.62 -26.97 23.68
CA ASP A 20 20.54 -26.52 22.80
C ASP A 20 21.19 -26.05 21.48
N PRO A 21 20.95 -26.71 20.34
CA PRO A 21 21.78 -26.57 19.14
C PRO A 21 21.65 -25.22 18.41
N ASN A 22 20.97 -24.22 19.00
CA ASN A 22 20.73 -22.94 18.34
C ASN A 22 21.01 -21.72 19.23
N THR A 23 22.25 -21.64 19.74
CA THR A 23 22.77 -20.45 20.45
C THR A 23 22.82 -19.19 19.58
N CYS A 24 22.57 -19.29 18.27
CA CYS A 24 22.58 -18.16 17.35
C CYS A 24 21.25 -17.38 17.26
N GLY A 25 20.13 -17.96 17.71
CA GLY A 25 18.80 -17.33 17.57
C GLY A 25 18.24 -17.34 16.13
N GLU A 26 17.50 -16.30 15.73
CA GLU A 26 16.91 -16.16 14.38
C GLU A 26 17.97 -15.73 13.36
N THR A 27 18.37 -16.63 12.45
CA THR A 27 19.53 -16.41 11.56
C THR A 27 19.20 -15.91 10.16
N ASN A 28 17.93 -15.92 9.73
CA ASN A 28 17.54 -15.57 8.34
C ASN A 28 16.35 -14.60 8.27
N PRO A 29 16.45 -13.42 8.91
CA PRO A 29 15.38 -12.43 8.85
C PRO A 29 15.21 -11.85 7.43
N VAL A 30 13.98 -11.40 7.12
CA VAL A 30 13.65 -10.69 5.88
C VAL A 30 13.31 -9.23 6.19
N ALA A 31 14.06 -8.32 5.59
CA ALA A 31 13.87 -6.89 5.71
C ALA A 31 12.60 -6.43 4.97
N ASP A 32 11.83 -5.54 5.61
CA ASP A 32 10.69 -4.84 5.03
C ASP A 32 10.74 -3.34 5.35
N GLU A 33 9.66 -2.60 5.07
CA GLU A 33 9.56 -1.15 5.28
C GLU A 33 9.68 -0.72 6.76
N THR A 34 9.49 -1.64 7.71
CA THR A 34 9.50 -1.34 9.14
C THR A 34 10.86 -1.66 9.74
N SER A 35 11.37 -0.75 10.58
CA SER A 35 12.56 -1.01 11.40
C SER A 35 12.31 -2.15 12.39
N LYS A 36 13.10 -3.22 12.26
CA LYS A 36 13.06 -4.40 13.13
C LYS A 36 14.35 -4.56 13.90
N GLU A 37 14.25 -5.16 15.09
CA GLU A 37 15.41 -5.51 15.91
C GLU A 37 16.00 -6.85 15.47
N LEU A 38 17.32 -6.90 15.33
CA LEU A 38 18.12 -8.11 15.21
C LEU A 38 18.91 -8.28 16.50
N LEU A 39 18.67 -9.37 17.21
CA LEU A 39 19.33 -9.69 18.47
C LEU A 39 20.44 -10.71 18.24
N LEU A 40 21.66 -10.37 18.64
CA LEU A 40 22.83 -11.23 18.59
C LEU A 40 23.16 -11.65 20.03
N PRO A 41 22.85 -12.90 20.43
CA PRO A 41 23.05 -13.37 21.80
C PRO A 41 24.52 -13.26 22.25
N LYS A 42 24.75 -12.98 23.54
CA LYS A 42 26.08 -12.91 24.18
C LYS A 42 26.87 -14.22 24.11
N ASP A 43 26.17 -15.34 24.05
CA ASP A 43 26.67 -16.70 23.99
C ASP A 43 26.76 -17.25 22.56
N ALA A 44 26.45 -16.42 21.55
CA ALA A 44 26.62 -16.80 20.16
C ALA A 44 28.08 -17.10 19.84
N THR A 45 28.33 -18.24 19.20
CA THR A 45 29.67 -18.65 18.76
C THR A 45 30.15 -17.78 17.60
N ALA A 46 31.45 -17.82 17.31
CA ALA A 46 32.03 -17.14 16.14
C ALA A 46 31.50 -17.70 14.80
N GLU A 47 30.85 -18.86 14.82
CA GLU A 47 30.24 -19.50 13.64
C GLU A 47 28.83 -18.96 13.35
N CYS A 48 28.20 -18.27 14.32
CA CYS A 48 26.88 -17.69 14.14
C CYS A 48 26.90 -16.59 13.07
N LYS A 49 26.04 -16.76 12.06
CA LYS A 49 25.83 -15.80 10.97
C LYS A 49 24.36 -15.45 10.87
N TRP A 50 24.07 -14.16 10.81
CA TRP A 50 22.73 -13.63 10.61
C TRP A 50 22.65 -13.04 9.21
N ASN A 51 21.92 -13.71 8.32
CA ASN A 51 21.77 -13.34 6.93
C ASN A 51 20.43 -12.62 6.72
N ILE A 52 20.47 -11.29 6.75
CA ILE A 52 19.33 -10.43 6.49
C ILE A 52 19.13 -10.35 4.98
N THR A 53 17.96 -10.72 4.48
CA THR A 53 17.67 -10.72 3.03
C THR A 53 16.51 -9.80 2.69
N THR A 54 16.31 -9.51 1.40
CA THR A 54 15.11 -8.81 0.91
C THR A 54 14.52 -9.53 -0.30
N THR A 55 13.19 -9.43 -0.45
CA THR A 55 12.46 -9.91 -1.63
C THR A 55 12.33 -8.85 -2.73
N THR A 56 12.85 -7.64 -2.49
CA THR A 56 12.80 -6.51 -3.41
C THR A 56 14.20 -6.16 -3.91
N ARG A 57 14.31 -5.24 -4.86
CA ARG A 57 15.62 -4.71 -5.26
C ARG A 57 16.14 -3.58 -4.38
N ARG A 58 15.44 -3.22 -3.29
CA ARG A 58 15.82 -2.11 -2.42
C ARG A 58 17.04 -2.39 -1.56
N THR A 59 17.62 -1.32 -1.04
CA THR A 59 18.76 -1.38 -0.12
C THR A 59 18.30 -1.79 1.28
N ILE A 60 18.97 -2.76 1.88
CA ILE A 60 18.87 -3.05 3.31
C ILE A 60 19.75 -2.04 4.04
N GLN A 61 19.17 -1.33 5.00
CA GLN A 61 19.90 -0.50 5.95
C GLN A 61 20.02 -1.24 7.27
N LEU A 62 21.24 -1.36 7.78
CA LEU A 62 21.58 -1.83 9.11
C LEU A 62 22.12 -0.64 9.93
N SER A 63 21.58 -0.44 11.12
CA SER A 63 21.91 0.70 12.00
C SER A 63 21.99 0.28 13.47
N TRP A 64 22.79 0.99 14.27
CA TRP A 64 22.80 0.81 15.72
C TRP A 64 21.60 1.51 16.36
N PRO A 65 21.01 0.97 17.44
CA PRO A 65 20.04 1.70 18.24
C PRO A 65 20.69 2.90 18.94
N THR A 66 19.91 3.95 19.17
CA THR A 66 20.38 5.14 19.89
C THR A 66 20.83 4.75 21.30
N GLY A 67 22.08 5.03 21.66
CA GLY A 67 22.63 4.74 22.99
C GLY A 67 23.33 3.38 23.15
N GLY A 68 23.76 2.76 22.05
CA GLY A 68 24.61 1.56 22.11
C GLY A 68 25.90 1.78 22.91
N THR A 69 26.38 0.72 23.55
CA THR A 69 27.65 0.69 24.29
C THR A 69 28.83 0.75 23.33
N GLN A 70 29.79 1.65 23.56
CA GLN A 70 30.90 1.94 22.63
C GLN A 70 31.80 0.75 22.26
N GLU A 71 31.72 -0.37 22.99
CA GLU A 71 32.62 -1.52 22.85
C GLU A 71 32.07 -2.63 21.94
N ASP A 72 30.80 -2.56 21.53
CA ASP A 72 30.21 -3.61 20.69
C ASP A 72 30.64 -3.45 19.23
N CYS A 73 31.16 -4.54 18.65
CA CYS A 73 31.58 -4.60 17.25
C CYS A 73 31.08 -5.88 16.58
N VAL A 74 30.71 -5.75 15.31
CA VAL A 74 30.30 -6.83 14.44
C VAL A 74 31.10 -6.79 13.14
N ASN A 75 31.17 -7.94 12.46
CA ASN A 75 31.59 -8.01 11.07
C ASN A 75 30.33 -8.02 10.19
N VAL A 76 30.34 -7.20 9.15
CA VAL A 76 29.27 -7.09 8.16
C VAL A 76 29.81 -7.39 6.77
N GLU A 77 29.08 -8.21 6.02
CA GLU A 77 29.40 -8.57 4.64
C GLU A 77 28.16 -8.42 3.76
N GLY A 78 28.36 -8.03 2.51
CA GLY A 78 27.27 -7.88 1.54
C GLY A 78 27.70 -7.12 0.30
N PRO A 79 26.87 -7.14 -0.77
CA PRO A 79 27.14 -6.36 -1.98
C PRO A 79 27.34 -4.87 -1.70
N GLY A 80 28.52 -4.37 -2.05
CA GLY A 80 28.91 -2.96 -1.86
C GLY A 80 29.59 -2.65 -0.52
N ILE A 81 29.69 -3.62 0.39
CA ILE A 81 30.48 -3.48 1.63
C ILE A 81 31.94 -3.84 1.30
N THR A 82 32.82 -2.85 1.42
CA THR A 82 34.27 -2.99 1.19
C THR A 82 34.99 -3.56 2.42
N GLU A 83 36.21 -4.10 2.26
CA GLU A 83 36.99 -4.69 3.35
C GLU A 83 37.20 -3.75 4.54
N ASP A 84 37.45 -2.46 4.27
CA ASP A 84 37.61 -1.41 5.28
C ASP A 84 36.32 -1.09 6.05
N LYS A 85 35.16 -1.54 5.55
CA LYS A 85 33.84 -1.35 6.17
C LYS A 85 33.28 -2.60 6.83
N LYS A 86 33.98 -3.73 6.73
CA LYS A 86 33.54 -5.01 7.32
C LYS A 86 33.45 -4.94 8.82
N GLU A 87 34.46 -4.40 9.48
CA GLU A 87 34.38 -4.17 10.91
C GLU A 87 33.52 -2.94 11.18
N TRP A 88 32.49 -3.09 12.02
CA TRP A 88 31.56 -2.03 12.35
C TRP A 88 31.21 -2.07 13.82
N CYS A 89 31.51 -0.98 14.52
CA CYS A 89 31.34 -0.84 15.95
C CYS A 89 30.29 0.21 16.29
N ALA A 90 29.67 0.12 17.46
CA ALA A 90 28.58 0.98 17.91
C ALA A 90 28.93 2.47 18.02
N ASN A 91 30.22 2.80 18.14
CA ASN A 91 30.70 4.18 18.13
C ASN A 91 30.72 4.81 16.73
N VAL A 92 30.51 4.02 15.67
CA VAL A 92 30.42 4.51 14.29
C VAL A 92 28.96 4.81 13.95
N VAL A 93 28.65 6.09 13.75
CA VAL A 93 27.29 6.59 13.48
C VAL A 93 26.79 6.20 12.08
N GLU A 94 27.69 5.85 11.17
CA GLU A 94 27.33 5.50 9.79
C GLU A 94 26.58 4.16 9.71
N ASN A 95 25.44 4.19 9.04
CA ASN A 95 24.68 2.99 8.73
C ASN A 95 25.41 2.14 7.68
N ARG A 96 25.13 0.83 7.70
CA ARG A 96 25.59 -0.10 6.67
C ARG A 96 24.48 -0.35 5.68
N LEU A 97 24.80 -0.20 4.40
CA LEU A 97 23.88 -0.31 3.29
C LEU A 97 24.34 -1.44 2.38
N SER A 98 23.43 -2.31 1.97
CA SER A 98 23.73 -3.40 1.05
C SER A 98 22.52 -3.79 0.20
N LYS A 99 22.79 -4.25 -1.01
CA LYS A 99 21.78 -4.78 -1.93
C LYS A 99 21.61 -6.28 -1.73
N ALA A 100 20.37 -6.77 -1.86
CA ALA A 100 19.97 -8.17 -1.75
C ALA A 100 20.14 -8.82 -0.37
N TYR A 101 21.32 -8.71 0.26
CA TYR A 101 21.58 -9.30 1.58
C TYR A 101 22.62 -8.54 2.41
N ILE A 102 22.57 -8.72 3.73
CA ILE A 102 23.63 -8.38 4.70
C ILE A 102 23.86 -9.59 5.60
N THR A 103 25.08 -10.09 5.65
CA THR A 103 25.51 -11.08 6.64
C THR A 103 26.17 -10.35 7.80
N VAL A 104 25.71 -10.61 9.02
CA VAL A 104 26.32 -10.13 10.26
C VAL A 104 26.98 -11.30 10.98
N THR A 105 28.16 -11.07 11.56
CA THR A 105 28.84 -12.01 12.45
C THR A 105 29.34 -11.26 13.68
N ARG A 106 29.14 -11.84 14.87
CA ARG A 106 29.60 -11.25 16.12
C ARG A 106 31.12 -11.29 16.16
N LYS A 107 31.77 -10.16 16.49
CA LYS A 107 33.21 -10.18 16.76
C LYS A 107 33.44 -10.77 18.14
N THR A 108 34.38 -11.71 18.26
CA THR A 108 34.74 -12.28 19.57
C THR A 108 35.14 -11.15 20.52
N PRO A 109 34.52 -11.04 21.71
CA PRO A 109 34.87 -9.98 22.65
C PRO A 109 36.35 -10.04 22.99
N LYS A 110 37.01 -8.87 23.02
CA LYS A 110 38.38 -8.72 23.51
C LYS A 110 38.50 -8.92 25.05
N PRO A 111 37.49 -8.57 25.90
CA PRO A 111 37.49 -8.92 27.33
C PRO A 111 36.94 -10.34 27.60
N PRO A 112 37.05 -10.86 28.85
CA PRO A 112 36.55 -12.19 29.20
C PRO A 112 35.05 -12.37 28.87
N PRO A 113 34.62 -13.56 28.40
CA PRO A 113 33.24 -13.85 27.98
C PRO A 113 32.17 -13.48 29.00
N GLU A 114 32.52 -13.47 30.30
CA GLU A 114 31.61 -13.18 31.42
C GLU A 114 31.01 -11.78 31.40
N LYS A 115 31.59 -10.83 30.66
CA LYS A 115 31.07 -9.46 30.53
C LYS A 115 30.33 -9.19 29.22
N ALA A 116 30.21 -10.19 28.34
CA ALA A 116 29.52 -10.01 27.07
C ALA A 116 28.02 -9.74 27.27
N THR A 117 27.52 -8.70 26.62
CA THR A 117 26.08 -8.37 26.53
C THR A 117 25.52 -8.77 25.17
N ASP A 118 24.20 -8.90 25.08
CA ASP A 118 23.56 -9.09 23.78
C ASP A 118 23.76 -7.85 22.92
N ILE A 119 24.03 -8.05 21.64
CA ILE A 119 24.18 -6.95 20.67
C ILE A 119 22.83 -6.77 19.97
N LYS A 120 22.32 -5.54 19.97
CA LYS A 120 21.08 -5.17 19.29
C LYS A 120 21.41 -4.33 18.06
N LEU A 121 20.88 -4.74 16.91
CA LEU A 121 20.95 -3.99 15.67
C LEU A 121 19.54 -3.71 15.16
N LEU A 122 19.39 -2.67 14.35
CA LEU A 122 18.14 -2.36 13.66
C LEU A 122 18.33 -2.55 12.16
N TYR A 123 17.36 -3.18 11.50
CA TYR A 123 17.37 -3.33 10.05
C TYR A 123 16.02 -2.95 9.42
N GLN A 124 16.08 -2.39 8.22
CA GLN A 124 14.91 -2.02 7.40
C GLN A 124 15.27 -1.89 5.92
N LEU A 125 14.27 -1.86 5.05
CA LEU A 125 14.43 -1.45 3.67
C LEU A 125 14.37 0.07 3.54
N VAL A 126 15.29 0.61 2.74
CA VAL A 126 15.32 2.03 2.40
C VAL A 126 15.40 2.23 0.89
N ASN A 127 15.08 3.45 0.46
CA ASN A 127 15.30 3.85 -0.91
C ASN A 127 16.79 3.86 -1.21
N ASP A 128 17.14 3.56 -2.45
CA ASP A 128 18.51 3.77 -2.90
C ASP A 128 18.88 5.25 -2.79
N ALA A 129 20.17 5.51 -2.56
CA ALA A 129 20.67 6.87 -2.34
C ALA A 129 20.37 7.81 -3.53
N GLU A 130 20.29 7.24 -4.73
CA GLU A 130 19.97 7.94 -5.97
C GLU A 130 18.49 8.29 -6.12
N CYS A 131 17.58 7.65 -5.39
CA CYS A 131 16.15 7.96 -5.47
C CYS A 131 15.87 9.41 -5.09
N SER A 132 14.95 10.07 -5.81
CA SER A 132 14.49 11.40 -5.44
C SER A 132 13.76 11.39 -4.09
N THR A 133 13.94 12.46 -3.34
CA THR A 133 13.24 12.77 -2.09
C THR A 133 12.27 13.94 -2.24
N ASP A 134 12.04 14.39 -3.49
CA ASP A 134 11.34 15.65 -3.78
C ASP A 134 9.82 15.49 -3.84
N ALA A 135 9.31 14.27 -3.65
CA ALA A 135 7.89 13.98 -3.59
C ALA A 135 7.26 14.66 -2.37
N ALA A 136 6.71 15.86 -2.59
CA ALA A 136 5.94 16.60 -1.60
C ALA A 136 4.56 15.97 -1.37
N LYS A 137 3.91 16.35 -0.25
CA LYS A 137 2.52 15.98 0.03
C LYS A 137 1.60 16.41 -1.14
N PRO A 138 0.68 15.55 -1.60
CA PRO A 138 -0.26 15.89 -2.67
C PRO A 138 -1.12 17.11 -2.37
N THR A 139 -1.34 17.93 -3.39
CA THR A 139 -2.24 19.11 -3.42
C THR A 139 -3.17 19.03 -4.62
N GLU A 140 -4.12 19.95 -4.78
CA GLU A 140 -5.01 19.98 -5.95
C GLU A 140 -4.32 20.47 -7.23
N GLU A 141 -3.11 21.05 -7.12
CA GLU A 141 -2.29 21.44 -8.26
C GLU A 141 -1.42 20.27 -8.74
N ILE A 142 -1.11 20.23 -10.03
CA ILE A 142 -0.20 19.23 -10.59
C ILE A 142 1.20 19.43 -10.02
N GLN A 143 1.68 18.41 -9.32
CA GLN A 143 3.04 18.30 -8.81
C GLN A 143 3.79 17.21 -9.58
N SER A 144 5.13 17.21 -9.50
CA SER A 144 5.94 16.15 -10.08
C SER A 144 7.24 15.93 -9.32
N PHE A 145 7.77 14.72 -9.42
CA PHE A 145 9.12 14.37 -8.97
C PHE A 145 9.78 13.44 -9.99
N GLY A 146 11.11 13.50 -10.10
CA GLY A 146 11.87 12.52 -10.89
C GLY A 146 12.07 11.22 -10.11
N ILE A 147 12.24 10.08 -10.78
CA ILE A 147 12.54 8.81 -10.09
C ILE A 147 13.89 8.89 -9.35
N SER A 148 14.90 9.47 -10.01
CA SER A 148 16.26 9.66 -9.48
C SER A 148 16.60 11.14 -9.28
N LYS A 149 17.58 11.43 -8.43
CA LYS A 149 18.26 12.73 -8.29
C LYS A 149 19.21 13.01 -9.47
N GLN A 150 19.57 11.97 -10.22
CA GLN A 150 20.46 12.03 -11.37
C GLN A 150 19.67 12.15 -12.68
N GLU A 151 20.32 12.58 -13.76
CA GLU A 151 19.70 12.64 -15.10
C GLU A 151 19.39 11.25 -15.67
N LYS A 152 20.17 10.25 -15.27
CA LYS A 152 19.99 8.85 -15.61
C LYS A 152 19.73 8.02 -14.36
N ILE A 153 19.03 6.93 -14.56
CA ILE A 153 18.74 5.94 -13.52
C ILE A 153 19.67 4.76 -13.76
N THR A 154 20.48 4.40 -12.75
CA THR A 154 21.40 3.28 -12.83
C THR A 154 20.63 1.94 -12.78
N ALA A 155 21.11 0.94 -13.51
CA ALA A 155 20.52 -0.40 -13.46
C ALA A 155 20.50 -0.96 -12.02
N GLY A 156 19.39 -1.58 -11.63
CA GLY A 156 19.18 -2.08 -10.26
C GLY A 156 18.72 -1.04 -9.23
N THR A 157 18.51 0.23 -9.64
CA THR A 157 17.80 1.23 -8.82
C THR A 157 16.41 0.72 -8.43
N ALA A 158 16.05 0.89 -7.16
CA ALA A 158 14.74 0.60 -6.60
C ALA A 158 14.30 1.69 -5.61
N CYS A 159 13.13 2.26 -5.86
CA CYS A 159 12.59 3.40 -5.12
C CYS A 159 11.13 3.18 -4.74
N VAL A 160 10.74 3.76 -3.61
CA VAL A 160 9.39 3.71 -3.06
C VAL A 160 8.99 5.08 -2.53
N TRP A 161 7.79 5.52 -2.89
CA TRP A 161 7.17 6.74 -2.38
C TRP A 161 5.77 6.43 -1.87
N ALA A 162 5.40 7.00 -0.73
CA ALA A 162 4.08 6.86 -0.15
C ALA A 162 3.34 8.20 -0.21
N PHE A 163 2.11 8.16 -0.70
CA PHE A 163 1.22 9.30 -0.82
C PHE A 163 -0.03 9.06 -0.01
N GLN A 164 -0.45 10.07 0.74
CA GLN A 164 -1.70 10.05 1.48
C GLN A 164 -2.69 10.99 0.80
N SER A 165 -3.84 10.46 0.35
CA SER A 165 -4.94 11.31 -0.08
C SER A 165 -5.60 12.01 1.12
N THR A 166 -6.22 13.17 0.88
CA THR A 166 -7.00 13.91 1.89
C THR A 166 -8.48 13.53 1.84
N THR A 167 -9.22 13.91 2.89
CA THR A 167 -10.66 13.65 3.00
C THR A 167 -11.43 14.18 1.79
N GLY A 168 -12.23 13.31 1.16
CA GLY A 168 -13.08 13.60 0.01
C GLY A 168 -12.36 13.68 -1.34
N LYS A 169 -11.05 13.39 -1.39
CA LYS A 169 -10.26 13.47 -2.63
C LYS A 169 -9.64 12.14 -3.00
N SER A 170 -9.44 11.95 -4.30
CA SER A 170 -8.66 10.86 -4.88
C SER A 170 -7.28 11.36 -5.25
N LEU A 171 -6.27 10.51 -5.09
CA LEU A 171 -4.94 10.77 -5.65
C LEU A 171 -4.92 10.29 -7.10
N GLN A 172 -4.60 11.18 -8.03
CA GLN A 172 -4.32 10.84 -9.41
C GLN A 172 -2.81 10.87 -9.65
N LEU A 173 -2.30 9.82 -10.29
CA LEU A 173 -0.91 9.65 -10.66
C LEU A 173 -0.84 9.48 -12.18
N SER A 174 0.10 10.15 -12.82
CA SER A 174 0.33 9.98 -14.25
C SER A 174 1.81 10.02 -14.65
N LEU A 175 2.09 9.44 -15.80
CA LEU A 175 3.39 9.50 -16.48
C LEU A 175 3.24 10.26 -17.79
N GLU A 176 4.29 10.98 -18.17
CA GLU A 176 4.34 11.70 -19.44
C GLU A 176 4.53 10.72 -20.59
N VAL A 177 3.77 10.93 -21.66
CA VAL A 177 3.83 10.11 -22.87
C VAL A 177 4.76 10.80 -23.87
N ASN A 178 6.07 10.55 -23.74
CA ASN A 178 7.10 11.16 -24.61
C ASN A 178 7.90 10.10 -25.39
N PRO A 179 7.63 9.89 -26.70
CA PRO A 179 8.42 8.98 -27.53
C PRO A 179 9.92 9.37 -27.58
N PRO A 180 10.85 8.43 -27.81
CA PRO A 180 10.62 7.14 -28.48
C PRO A 180 10.54 5.89 -27.57
N ASP A 181 10.85 5.94 -26.28
CA ASP A 181 10.87 4.74 -25.43
C ASP A 181 10.29 4.97 -24.03
N THR A 182 8.96 4.93 -23.96
CA THR A 182 8.20 5.08 -22.71
C THR A 182 7.71 3.77 -22.12
N LYS A 183 7.87 2.65 -22.85
CA LYS A 183 7.41 1.32 -22.41
C LYS A 183 8.23 0.75 -21.26
N THR A 184 9.46 1.25 -21.10
CA THR A 184 10.36 0.90 -19.99
C THR A 184 10.22 1.85 -18.80
N GLN A 185 9.59 3.00 -19.00
CA GLN A 185 9.32 4.00 -17.97
C GLN A 185 8.00 3.67 -17.27
N CYS A 186 8.07 2.70 -16.36
CA CYS A 186 6.90 2.22 -15.63
C CYS A 186 7.10 2.32 -14.13
N VAL A 187 6.00 2.51 -13.40
CA VAL A 187 5.95 2.39 -11.94
C VAL A 187 4.80 1.45 -11.56
N LYS A 188 4.98 0.72 -10.46
CA LYS A 188 3.93 -0.07 -9.82
C LYS A 188 3.25 0.79 -8.76
N VAL A 189 1.94 0.78 -8.75
CA VAL A 189 1.10 1.57 -7.86
C VAL A 189 0.18 0.61 -7.10
N ALA A 190 0.15 0.72 -5.78
CA ALA A 190 -0.69 -0.11 -4.92
C ALA A 190 -1.24 0.71 -3.76
N TYR A 191 -2.35 0.29 -3.17
CA TYR A 191 -2.82 0.91 -1.93
C TYR A 191 -1.92 0.53 -0.75
N ALA A 192 -1.66 1.49 0.13
CA ALA A 192 -0.73 1.29 1.25
C ALA A 192 -1.26 0.36 2.34
N ASP A 193 -2.59 0.26 2.47
CA ASP A 193 -3.22 -0.56 3.51
C ASP A 193 -3.13 -2.06 3.23
N GLY A 194 -2.78 -2.48 2.01
CA GLY A 194 -2.72 -3.89 1.61
C GLY A 194 -4.05 -4.65 1.70
N THR A 195 -5.13 -3.98 2.13
CA THR A 195 -6.45 -4.59 2.38
C THR A 195 -7.39 -4.49 1.20
N SER A 196 -7.13 -3.58 0.26
CA SER A 196 -7.87 -3.54 -0.99
C SER A 196 -7.53 -4.77 -1.83
N SER A 197 -8.53 -5.52 -2.27
CA SER A 197 -8.41 -6.65 -3.19
C SER A 197 -7.80 -6.30 -4.56
N SER A 198 -7.55 -5.02 -4.84
CA SER A 198 -6.89 -4.58 -6.05
C SER A 198 -5.40 -4.91 -6.00
N ALA A 199 -4.99 -5.88 -6.82
CA ALA A 199 -3.59 -6.14 -7.11
C ALA A 199 -2.87 -4.85 -7.53
N ALA A 200 -1.56 -4.78 -7.26
CA ALA A 200 -0.73 -3.67 -7.71
C ALA A 200 -0.90 -3.45 -9.21
N GLN A 201 -1.17 -2.21 -9.60
CA GLN A 201 -1.33 -1.81 -11.01
C GLN A 201 -0.01 -1.24 -11.51
N GLN A 202 0.33 -1.51 -12.76
CA GLN A 202 1.49 -0.90 -13.41
C GLN A 202 1.00 0.19 -14.35
N ILE A 203 1.53 1.40 -14.19
CA ILE A 203 1.38 2.46 -15.18
C ILE A 203 2.73 2.69 -15.86
N CYS A 204 2.69 3.00 -17.16
CA CYS A 204 3.85 3.26 -18.00
C CYS A 204 3.65 4.55 -18.77
N GLY A 205 4.69 5.20 -19.29
CA GLY A 205 4.55 6.37 -20.17
C GLY A 205 3.92 6.07 -21.55
N GLU A 206 3.08 5.03 -21.65
CA GLU A 206 2.34 4.64 -22.85
C GLU A 206 0.93 5.22 -22.79
N GLU A 207 0.45 5.77 -23.90
CA GLU A 207 -0.91 6.30 -24.00
C GLU A 207 -1.95 5.26 -23.56
N GLY A 208 -2.87 5.68 -22.70
CA GLY A 208 -3.92 4.81 -22.14
C GLY A 208 -3.47 3.89 -21.01
N LYS A 209 -2.16 3.80 -20.72
CA LYS A 209 -1.59 3.07 -19.57
C LYS A 209 -0.77 3.97 -18.64
N ASN A 210 -0.87 5.28 -18.81
CA ASN A 210 -0.06 6.27 -18.10
C ASN A 210 -0.81 6.96 -16.96
N LEU A 211 -1.99 6.48 -16.57
CA LEU A 211 -2.84 7.13 -15.57
C LEU A 211 -3.34 6.10 -14.56
N PHE A 212 -3.24 6.45 -13.27
CA PHE A 212 -3.85 5.75 -12.17
C PHE A 212 -4.65 6.76 -11.32
N THR A 213 -5.85 6.40 -10.89
CA THR A 213 -6.62 7.20 -9.94
C THR A 213 -7.02 6.32 -8.76
N ALA A 214 -6.50 6.68 -7.59
CA ALA A 214 -6.77 6.03 -6.34
C ALA A 214 -8.22 6.29 -5.89
N ASP A 215 -8.74 5.39 -5.08
CA ASP A 215 -10.00 5.62 -4.39
C ASP A 215 -9.87 6.75 -3.37
N VAL A 216 -11.01 7.39 -3.12
CA VAL A 216 -11.11 8.52 -2.22
C VAL A 216 -10.59 8.14 -0.83
N ASN A 217 -9.80 9.03 -0.22
CA ASN A 217 -9.17 8.88 1.10
C ASN A 217 -8.16 7.74 1.22
N LYS A 218 -7.80 7.06 0.14
CA LYS A 218 -6.83 5.97 0.20
C LYS A 218 -5.40 6.47 0.06
N ALA A 219 -4.52 5.82 0.80
CA ALA A 219 -3.08 5.98 0.68
C ALA A 219 -2.54 5.08 -0.42
N VAL A 220 -1.53 5.55 -1.14
CA VAL A 220 -0.95 4.88 -2.31
C VAL A 220 0.55 4.79 -2.15
N ILE A 221 1.11 3.64 -2.49
CA ILE A 221 2.54 3.39 -2.61
C ILE A 221 2.88 3.31 -4.11
N VAL A 222 3.83 4.13 -4.53
CA VAL A 222 4.44 4.09 -5.86
C VAL A 222 5.81 3.42 -5.72
N LYS A 223 6.04 2.36 -6.48
CA LYS A 223 7.29 1.60 -6.51
C LYS A 223 7.90 1.64 -7.90
N PHE A 224 9.20 1.87 -7.97
CA PHE A 224 9.99 1.78 -9.18
C PHE A 224 11.11 0.76 -8.97
N GLU A 225 11.33 -0.11 -9.95
CA GLU A 225 12.46 -1.04 -9.98
C GLU A 225 13.00 -1.07 -11.42
N SER A 226 14.19 -0.51 -11.63
CA SER A 226 14.86 -0.56 -12.93
C SER A 226 15.32 -2.00 -13.24
N PRO A 227 15.47 -2.37 -14.53
CA PRO A 227 16.06 -3.64 -14.92
C PRO A 227 17.42 -3.89 -14.23
N SER A 228 17.71 -5.16 -13.92
CA SER A 228 18.97 -5.57 -13.31
C SER A 228 19.55 -6.76 -14.06
N GLY A 229 20.88 -6.87 -14.10
CA GLY A 229 21.59 -7.97 -14.75
C GLY A 229 22.66 -7.48 -15.73
N PRO A 230 23.42 -8.40 -16.36
CA PRO A 230 24.55 -8.05 -17.22
C PRO A 230 24.14 -7.29 -18.50
N SER A 231 22.88 -7.38 -18.91
CA SER A 231 22.32 -6.67 -20.06
C SER A 231 21.54 -5.40 -19.68
N ALA A 232 21.45 -5.07 -18.39
CA ALA A 232 20.70 -3.90 -17.94
C ALA A 232 21.51 -2.63 -18.24
N SER A 233 20.94 -1.73 -19.02
CA SER A 233 21.52 -0.41 -19.29
C SER A 233 20.93 0.65 -18.37
N GLU A 234 21.64 1.77 -18.25
CA GLU A 234 21.05 2.99 -17.70
C GLU A 234 19.82 3.40 -18.52
N MET A 235 18.85 4.02 -17.86
CA MET A 235 17.71 4.62 -18.53
C MET A 235 17.63 6.11 -18.21
N LYS A 236 17.04 6.91 -19.11
CA LYS A 236 16.80 8.32 -18.85
C LYS A 236 15.84 8.45 -17.66
N ASN A 237 16.13 9.39 -16.76
CA ASN A 237 15.22 9.72 -15.68
C ASN A 237 13.92 10.31 -16.24
N PHE A 238 12.81 10.03 -15.57
CA PHE A 238 11.48 10.46 -15.97
C PHE A 238 10.69 10.91 -14.75
N LYS A 239 9.62 11.66 -15.01
CA LYS A 239 8.81 12.27 -13.96
C LYS A 239 7.53 11.50 -13.73
N VAL A 240 7.15 11.41 -12.46
CA VAL A 240 5.80 11.02 -12.03
C VAL A 240 5.06 12.30 -11.68
N TYR A 241 3.93 12.52 -12.32
CA TYR A 241 3.04 13.64 -12.04
C TYR A 241 1.92 13.17 -11.12
N TYR A 242 1.51 14.02 -10.20
CA TYR A 242 0.48 13.68 -9.22
C TYR A 242 -0.29 14.90 -8.75
N GLN A 243 -1.56 14.67 -8.40
CA GLN A 243 -2.47 15.70 -7.88
C GLN A 243 -3.62 15.04 -7.12
N LEU A 244 -4.25 15.81 -6.24
CA LEU A 244 -5.53 15.51 -5.64
C LEU A 244 -6.63 15.96 -6.59
N VAL A 245 -7.50 15.03 -6.96
CA VAL A 245 -8.66 15.31 -7.81
C VAL A 245 -9.93 15.00 -7.04
N ASN A 246 -11.00 15.72 -7.39
CA ASN A 246 -12.33 15.17 -7.16
C ASN A 246 -12.44 13.91 -8.00
N ASP A 247 -13.05 12.84 -7.46
CA ASP A 247 -13.19 11.58 -8.19
C ASP A 247 -14.04 11.81 -9.46
N ASN A 248 -13.37 12.01 -10.59
CA ASN A 248 -13.97 12.32 -11.88
C ASN A 248 -14.51 11.07 -12.60
N ARG A 249 -14.38 9.90 -11.95
CA ARG A 249 -14.99 8.65 -12.41
C ARG A 249 -16.50 8.67 -12.17
N CYS A 250 -16.99 9.52 -11.26
CA CYS A 250 -18.39 9.82 -11.09
C CYS A 250 -18.96 10.55 -12.31
N SER A 251 -20.20 10.26 -12.68
CA SER A 251 -20.90 11.07 -13.67
C SER A 251 -20.92 12.55 -13.28
N ASP A 252 -21.00 13.41 -14.30
CA ASP A 252 -21.10 14.85 -14.11
C ASP A 252 -22.33 15.21 -13.25
N MET A 253 -22.30 16.41 -12.66
CA MET A 253 -23.41 16.90 -11.84
C MET A 253 -24.71 16.88 -12.65
N PRO A 254 -25.78 16.21 -12.18
CA PRO A 254 -27.05 16.20 -12.88
C PRO A 254 -27.60 17.62 -13.02
N ASN A 255 -28.29 17.87 -14.13
CA ASN A 255 -29.05 19.11 -14.30
C ASN A 255 -30.11 19.24 -13.19
N PRO A 256 -30.54 20.48 -12.86
CA PRO A 256 -31.65 20.69 -11.95
C PRO A 256 -32.88 19.84 -12.34
N PRO A 257 -33.62 19.26 -11.36
CA PRO A 257 -34.84 18.53 -11.65
C PRO A 257 -35.84 19.38 -12.45
N THR A 258 -36.59 18.72 -13.33
CA THR A 258 -37.71 19.31 -14.07
C THR A 258 -38.94 18.43 -13.88
N ASP A 259 -40.09 18.84 -14.39
CA ASP A 259 -41.31 18.01 -14.34
C ASP A 259 -41.26 16.80 -15.32
N LYS A 260 -40.16 16.65 -16.08
CA LYS A 260 -39.89 15.49 -16.95
C LYS A 260 -38.86 14.56 -16.30
N THR A 261 -38.97 13.25 -16.58
CA THR A 261 -37.97 12.26 -16.18
C THR A 261 -36.62 12.59 -16.82
N GLN A 262 -35.61 12.78 -15.97
CA GLN A 262 -34.21 12.91 -16.35
C GLN A 262 -33.42 11.73 -15.79
N SER A 263 -32.20 11.50 -16.31
CA SER A 263 -31.34 10.44 -15.79
C SER A 263 -29.86 10.75 -15.96
N PHE A 264 -29.03 10.11 -15.13
CA PHE A 264 -27.58 10.10 -15.25
C PHE A 264 -27.04 8.73 -14.80
N SER A 265 -25.87 8.32 -15.30
CA SER A 265 -25.22 7.08 -14.88
C SER A 265 -24.50 7.25 -13.53
N VAL A 266 -24.09 6.18 -12.85
CA VAL A 266 -23.23 6.30 -11.65
C VAL A 266 -21.80 6.65 -12.04
N ALA A 267 -21.19 5.83 -12.90
CA ALA A 267 -19.86 6.10 -13.44
C ALA A 267 -19.97 6.85 -14.77
N LYS A 268 -19.06 7.80 -14.99
CA LYS A 268 -19.01 8.68 -16.18
C LYS A 268 -18.86 7.91 -17.49
N SER A 269 -18.13 6.80 -17.46
CA SER A 269 -17.86 5.95 -18.63
C SER A 269 -17.77 4.48 -18.26
N GLY A 270 -17.98 3.60 -19.25
CA GLY A 270 -17.85 2.15 -19.10
C GLY A 270 -19.13 1.46 -18.62
N ASN A 271 -19.14 0.13 -18.78
CA ASN A 271 -20.28 -0.73 -18.43
C ASN A 271 -20.20 -1.27 -17.00
N ILE A 272 -19.09 -1.03 -16.29
CA ILE A 272 -18.83 -1.50 -14.92
C ILE A 272 -18.42 -0.30 -14.08
N ILE A 273 -18.99 -0.18 -12.89
CA ILE A 273 -18.59 0.81 -11.89
C ILE A 273 -17.32 0.29 -11.21
N PRO A 274 -16.22 1.06 -11.24
CA PRO A 274 -14.98 0.67 -10.58
C PRO A 274 -15.20 0.39 -9.08
N ALA A 275 -14.53 -0.65 -8.58
CA ALA A 275 -14.47 -0.91 -7.15
C ALA A 275 -13.97 0.33 -6.41
N GLY A 276 -14.55 0.60 -5.23
CA GLY A 276 -14.15 1.74 -4.41
C GLY A 276 -14.66 3.11 -4.86
N LEU A 277 -15.36 3.22 -5.99
CA LEU A 277 -15.95 4.49 -6.44
C LEU A 277 -16.90 5.08 -5.37
N LEU A 278 -16.65 6.33 -4.98
CA LEU A 278 -17.50 7.11 -4.08
C LEU A 278 -17.99 8.35 -4.81
N CYS A 279 -19.30 8.46 -5.00
CA CYS A 279 -19.90 9.59 -5.69
C CYS A 279 -20.96 10.26 -4.83
N ALA A 280 -21.09 11.57 -4.98
CA ALA A 280 -22.15 12.36 -4.37
C ALA A 280 -22.67 13.38 -5.38
N TRP A 281 -23.99 13.45 -5.53
CA TRP A 281 -24.67 14.39 -6.41
C TRP A 281 -25.75 15.13 -5.63
N SER A 282 -25.90 16.42 -5.88
CA SER A 282 -26.95 17.23 -5.28
C SER A 282 -27.99 17.59 -6.34
N LEU A 283 -29.26 17.39 -5.99
CA LEU A 283 -30.42 17.79 -6.77
C LEU A 283 -31.13 18.91 -6.00
N PRO A 284 -30.96 20.17 -6.41
CA PRO A 284 -31.64 21.29 -5.76
C PRO A 284 -33.14 21.22 -6.05
N THR A 285 -33.96 21.56 -5.07
CA THR A 285 -35.38 21.81 -5.27
C THR A 285 -35.61 23.27 -5.68
N THR A 286 -36.78 23.54 -6.23
CA THR A 286 -37.22 24.91 -6.51
C THR A 286 -38.67 25.07 -6.06
N GLY A 287 -38.93 26.06 -5.20
CA GLY A 287 -40.27 26.33 -4.69
C GLY A 287 -40.87 25.21 -3.84
N GLY A 288 -40.03 24.44 -3.11
CA GLY A 288 -40.50 23.36 -2.24
C GLY A 288 -41.08 22.15 -2.98
N LYS A 289 -40.86 22.04 -4.30
CA LYS A 289 -41.31 20.89 -5.09
C LYS A 289 -40.65 19.61 -4.57
N LYS A 290 -41.40 18.52 -4.55
CA LYS A 290 -40.86 17.20 -4.18
C LYS A 290 -40.04 16.63 -5.33
N ILE A 291 -38.83 16.16 -5.05
CA ILE A 291 -37.98 15.43 -5.96
C ILE A 291 -38.25 13.95 -5.77
N ARG A 292 -38.46 13.24 -6.88
CA ARG A 292 -38.54 11.79 -6.91
C ARG A 292 -37.25 11.26 -7.50
N VAL A 293 -36.65 10.27 -6.82
CA VAL A 293 -35.50 9.51 -7.33
C VAL A 293 -35.92 8.06 -7.49
N THR A 294 -35.60 7.46 -8.62
CA THR A 294 -35.90 6.05 -8.89
C THR A 294 -34.73 5.35 -9.56
N LEU A 295 -34.56 4.07 -9.24
CA LEU A 295 -33.75 3.16 -10.03
C LEU A 295 -34.65 2.27 -10.88
N ASP A 296 -34.21 1.98 -12.09
CA ASP A 296 -34.95 1.10 -12.99
C ASP A 296 -34.90 -0.36 -12.48
N VAL A 297 -36.05 -1.02 -12.48
CA VAL A 297 -36.23 -2.38 -11.94
C VAL A 297 -36.13 -3.35 -13.10
N ASP A 298 -35.01 -4.04 -13.19
CA ASP A 298 -34.79 -5.11 -14.18
C ASP A 298 -34.42 -6.38 -13.40
N SER A 299 -35.03 -7.51 -13.76
CA SER A 299 -34.88 -8.80 -13.09
C SER A 299 -33.45 -9.36 -13.15
N THR A 300 -32.61 -8.82 -14.04
CA THR A 300 -31.18 -9.13 -14.14
C THR A 300 -30.30 -8.27 -13.22
N LYS A 301 -30.84 -7.23 -12.59
CA LYS A 301 -30.09 -6.31 -11.72
C LYS A 301 -29.86 -6.92 -10.34
N THR A 302 -28.62 -6.85 -9.88
CA THR A 302 -28.19 -7.47 -8.62
C THR A 302 -28.54 -6.57 -7.43
N LYS A 303 -28.59 -7.17 -6.22
CA LYS A 303 -28.76 -6.46 -4.92
C LYS A 303 -27.71 -5.36 -4.66
N ASN A 304 -26.71 -5.23 -5.51
CA ASN A 304 -25.57 -4.34 -5.34
C ASN A 304 -25.72 -3.02 -6.12
N GLN A 305 -26.76 -2.87 -6.95
CA GLN A 305 -27.07 -1.62 -7.64
C GLN A 305 -27.96 -0.73 -6.77
N CYS A 306 -27.33 -0.08 -5.79
CA CYS A 306 -28.00 0.77 -4.83
C CYS A 306 -27.30 2.11 -4.68
N VAL A 307 -28.09 3.13 -4.37
CA VAL A 307 -27.62 4.46 -3.95
C VAL A 307 -28.28 4.81 -2.62
N THR A 308 -27.63 5.66 -1.83
CA THR A 308 -28.25 6.27 -0.66
C THR A 308 -28.77 7.65 -1.05
N VAL A 309 -30.02 7.93 -0.73
CA VAL A 309 -30.69 9.19 -1.04
C VAL A 309 -31.10 9.83 0.28
N THR A 310 -30.64 11.06 0.52
CA THR A 310 -30.87 11.78 1.77
C THR A 310 -31.28 13.21 1.46
N GLU A 311 -32.16 13.81 2.26
CA GLU A 311 -32.38 15.25 2.19
C GLU A 311 -31.17 16.02 2.74
N VAL A 312 -30.97 17.26 2.31
CA VAL A 312 -29.79 18.07 2.71
C VAL A 312 -29.66 18.26 4.23
N ASP A 313 -30.78 18.21 4.96
CA ASP A 313 -30.84 18.28 6.41
C ASP A 313 -30.39 16.98 7.12
N LYS A 314 -30.05 15.95 6.34
CA LYS A 314 -29.58 14.62 6.78
C LYS A 314 -30.56 13.82 7.64
N THR A 315 -31.83 14.21 7.68
CA THR A 315 -32.78 13.64 8.64
C THR A 315 -33.25 12.23 8.28
N LYS A 316 -33.14 11.79 7.01
CA LYS A 316 -33.71 10.52 6.51
C LYS A 316 -32.92 9.88 5.36
N PRO A 317 -31.75 9.29 5.61
CA PRO A 317 -31.05 8.53 4.58
C PRO A 317 -31.88 7.29 4.20
N THR A 318 -32.20 7.16 2.92
CA THR A 318 -32.97 6.04 2.37
C THR A 318 -32.15 5.33 1.32
N VAL A 319 -32.00 4.02 1.45
CA VAL A 319 -31.35 3.20 0.42
C VAL A 319 -32.35 2.93 -0.70
N VAL A 320 -31.97 3.31 -1.93
CA VAL A 320 -32.73 3.04 -3.15
C VAL A 320 -31.94 2.05 -4.00
N CYS A 321 -32.53 0.91 -4.31
CA CYS A 321 -31.92 -0.18 -5.07
C CYS A 321 -32.71 -0.51 -6.33
N GLY A 322 -32.06 -1.11 -7.34
CA GLY A 322 -32.72 -1.62 -8.56
C GLY A 322 -33.70 -2.79 -8.34
N LYS A 323 -34.14 -3.05 -7.10
CA LYS A 323 -35.08 -4.13 -6.73
C LYS A 323 -36.49 -3.56 -6.55
N GLU A 324 -37.48 -4.37 -6.92
CA GLU A 324 -38.89 -4.09 -6.65
C GLU A 324 -39.13 -3.71 -5.17
N GLN A 325 -40.00 -2.73 -4.93
CA GLN A 325 -40.35 -2.15 -3.62
C GLN A 325 -39.26 -1.32 -2.91
N GLN A 326 -38.01 -1.32 -3.40
CA GLN A 326 -36.91 -0.49 -2.85
C GLN A 326 -36.33 0.47 -3.89
N ASN A 327 -37.03 0.69 -5.00
CA ASN A 327 -36.51 1.42 -6.15
C ASN A 327 -36.92 2.89 -6.21
N LYS A 328 -37.48 3.44 -5.13
CA LYS A 328 -38.04 4.80 -5.13
C LYS A 328 -37.81 5.54 -3.83
N PHE A 329 -37.46 6.82 -3.97
CA PHE A 329 -37.47 7.83 -2.92
C PHE A 329 -38.27 9.06 -3.38
N VAL A 330 -38.92 9.74 -2.44
CA VAL A 330 -39.61 11.01 -2.67
C VAL A 330 -39.29 11.96 -1.51
N SER A 331 -38.71 13.11 -1.82
CA SER A 331 -38.38 14.13 -0.82
C SER A 331 -39.64 14.79 -0.25
N THR A 332 -39.49 15.44 0.90
CA THR A 332 -40.52 16.27 1.56
C THR A 332 -40.66 17.65 0.94
N GLY A 333 -39.74 18.04 0.06
CA GLY A 333 -39.68 19.36 -0.58
C GLY A 333 -38.31 20.03 -0.45
N ASN A 334 -37.40 19.40 0.29
CA ASN A 334 -36.00 19.80 0.43
C ASN A 334 -35.13 19.30 -0.73
N ASP A 335 -33.94 19.90 -0.84
CA ASP A 335 -32.86 19.43 -1.69
C ASP A 335 -32.47 17.99 -1.35
N VAL A 336 -32.06 17.24 -2.37
CA VAL A 336 -31.71 15.83 -2.23
C VAL A 336 -30.24 15.63 -2.56
N VAL A 337 -29.55 14.86 -1.72
CA VAL A 337 -28.19 14.37 -1.96
C VAL A 337 -28.27 12.87 -2.24
N ILE A 338 -27.69 12.46 -3.36
CA ILE A 338 -27.58 11.06 -3.77
C ILE A 338 -26.12 10.65 -3.63
N THR A 339 -25.83 9.60 -2.86
CA THR A 339 -24.48 9.04 -2.70
C THR A 339 -24.41 7.61 -3.22
N TYR A 340 -23.28 7.25 -3.82
CA TYR A 340 -22.94 5.88 -4.22
C TYR A 340 -21.65 5.43 -3.51
N GLY A 341 -21.61 4.16 -3.11
CA GLY A 341 -20.41 3.52 -2.56
C GLY A 341 -20.24 3.57 -1.04
N GLU A 342 -21.17 4.21 -0.31
CA GLU A 342 -21.22 4.22 1.17
C GLU A 342 -21.77 2.91 1.77
N GLN A 343 -22.35 2.03 0.96
CA GLN A 343 -22.94 0.77 1.43
C GLN A 343 -21.87 -0.29 1.66
N LYS A 344 -22.01 -1.05 2.75
CA LYS A 344 -21.08 -2.12 3.19
C LYS A 344 -21.09 -3.39 2.32
N THR A 345 -21.67 -3.35 1.12
CA THR A 345 -21.71 -4.52 0.24
C THR A 345 -20.31 -4.83 -0.28
N GLU A 346 -19.89 -6.09 -0.18
CA GLU A 346 -18.63 -6.60 -0.72
C GLU A 346 -18.57 -6.26 -2.21
N LYS A 347 -17.69 -5.31 -2.56
CA LYS A 347 -17.68 -4.62 -3.86
C LYS A 347 -17.05 -5.52 -4.94
N THR A 348 -17.84 -6.41 -5.51
CA THR A 348 -17.57 -7.00 -6.83
C THR A 348 -17.94 -6.02 -7.95
N ASP A 349 -17.50 -6.28 -9.18
CA ASP A 349 -17.79 -5.48 -10.37
C ASP A 349 -19.31 -5.29 -10.55
N VAL A 350 -19.82 -4.08 -10.24
CA VAL A 350 -21.23 -3.73 -10.39
C VAL A 350 -21.44 -3.15 -11.78
N ALA A 351 -22.36 -3.71 -12.57
CA ALA A 351 -22.72 -3.11 -13.85
C ALA A 351 -23.19 -1.66 -13.67
N ASN A 352 -22.67 -0.75 -14.48
CA ASN A 352 -23.03 0.66 -14.44
C ASN A 352 -24.52 0.83 -14.73
N PHE A 353 -25.19 1.68 -13.95
CA PHE A 353 -26.63 1.84 -14.00
C PHE A 353 -27.03 3.31 -13.94
N LYS A 354 -28.26 3.59 -14.38
CA LYS A 354 -28.82 4.94 -14.41
C LYS A 354 -29.70 5.21 -13.20
N ILE A 355 -29.56 6.42 -12.68
CA ILE A 355 -30.42 7.01 -11.66
C ILE A 355 -31.38 7.94 -12.38
N PHE A 356 -32.68 7.76 -12.15
CA PHE A 356 -33.74 8.56 -12.75
C PHE A 356 -34.31 9.54 -11.72
N TYR A 357 -34.62 10.76 -12.14
CA TYR A 357 -35.12 11.81 -11.25
C TYR A 357 -36.04 12.81 -11.96
N GLN A 358 -36.96 13.41 -11.21
CA GLN A 358 -37.89 14.45 -11.68
C GLN A 358 -38.56 15.17 -10.49
N PHE A 359 -39.26 16.27 -10.75
CA PHE A 359 -40.25 16.82 -9.83
C PHE A 359 -41.55 15.98 -9.81
N GLY A 360 -42.19 15.91 -8.64
CA GLY A 360 -43.57 15.44 -8.47
C GLY A 360 -43.75 14.13 -7.68
N GLY A 361 -44.89 14.03 -6.99
CA GLY A 361 -45.51 12.76 -6.60
C GLY A 361 -46.51 12.34 -7.69
N TRP A 362 -46.78 11.03 -7.85
CA TRP A 362 -47.83 10.60 -8.77
C TRP A 362 -49.13 11.32 -8.42
N GLN A 363 -49.63 12.20 -9.30
CA GLN A 363 -51.07 12.31 -9.44
C GLN A 363 -51.52 10.93 -9.89
N ARG A 364 -52.23 10.22 -9.00
CA ARG A 364 -53.06 9.11 -9.45
C ARG A 364 -53.99 9.74 -10.50
N SER A 365 -53.85 9.36 -11.76
CA SER A 365 -54.98 9.43 -12.67
C SER A 365 -56.05 8.56 -12.00
N LEU A 366 -57.06 9.22 -11.44
CA LEU A 366 -58.30 8.56 -11.07
C LEU A 366 -58.98 8.24 -12.41
N ASP A 367 -58.74 7.02 -12.90
CA ASP A 367 -59.66 6.35 -13.81
C ASP A 367 -60.59 5.45 -12.99
#